data_AF-A0A3S4HG07-F1
#
_entry.id   AF-A0A3S4HG07-F1
#
_cell.length_a   1.000
_cell.length_b   1.000
_cell.length_c   1.000
_cell.angle_alpha   90.00
_cell.angle_beta   90.00
_cell.angle_gamma   90.00
#
_symmetry.space_group_name_H-M   'P 1'
#
loop_
_entity.id
_entity.type
_entity.pdbx_description
1 polymer ?
#
loop_
_entity_poly.entity_id
_entity_poly.type
_entity_poly.pdbx_seq_one_letter_code
_entity_poly.pdbx_strand_id
1 'polypeptide(L)' 'MFLKPGDQVSVADLNKGIIIQSGNDACIALADYVAGSQESFIGLMNAYAKRLGVNQYNLPDGTRS' A
#
# COMPACT_ATOMS: atom_id res chain seq x y z
N MET A 1 9.91 -2.74 -8.55
CA MET A 1 11.18 -3.31 -8.05
C MET A 1 11.43 -4.75 -8.52
N PHE A 2 10.51 -5.36 -9.27
CA PHE A 2 10.55 -6.75 -9.72
C PHE A 2 10.71 -7.78 -8.59
N LEU A 3 9.98 -7.56 -7.48
CA LEU A 3 9.94 -8.49 -6.35
C LEU A 3 9.39 -9.86 -6.76
N LYS A 4 9.99 -10.93 -6.24
CA LYS A 4 9.54 -12.30 -6.42
C LYS A 4 9.00 -12.89 -5.11
N PRO A 5 8.07 -13.86 -5.17
CA PRO A 5 7.63 -14.58 -3.98
C PRO A 5 8.81 -15.21 -3.24
N GLY A 6 8.92 -14.95 -1.94
CA GLY A 6 10.00 -15.45 -1.09
C GLY A 6 11.19 -14.50 -0.91
N ASP A 7 11.23 -13.38 -1.65
CA ASP A 7 12.25 -12.35 -1.43
C ASP A 7 12.08 -11.71 -0.04
N GLN A 8 13.18 -11.63 0.71
CA GLN A 8 13.23 -10.90 1.97
C GLN A 8 13.88 -9.54 1.73
N VAL A 9 13.08 -8.49 1.77
CA VAL A 9 13.51 -7.12 1.51
C VAL A 9 13.22 -6.26 2.73
N SER A 10 14.14 -5.35 3.06
CA SER A 10 13.95 -4.46 4.21
C SER A 10 12.78 -3.49 3.96
N VAL A 11 12.06 -3.11 5.02
CA VAL A 11 10.98 -2.10 4.94
C VAL A 11 11.52 -0.77 4.38
N ALA A 12 12.77 -0.41 4.70
CA ALA A 12 13.40 0.80 4.20
C ALA A 12 13.61 0.77 2.68
N ASP A 13 13.97 -0.38 2.10
CA ASP A 13 14.18 -0.51 0.67
C ASP A 13 12.86 -0.63 -0.10
N LEU A 14 11.86 -1.30 0.46
CA LEU A 14 10.48 -1.26 -0.05
C LEU A 14 9.99 0.19 -0.12
N ASN A 15 10.13 0.95 0.97
CA ASN A 15 9.70 2.35 1.01
C ASN A 15 10.44 3.22 -0.02
N LYS A 16 11.76 3.03 -0.17
CA LYS A 16 12.53 3.71 -1.23
C LYS A 16 12.00 3.37 -2.63
N GLY A 17 11.66 2.11 -2.91
CA GLY A 17 11.13 1.72 -4.21
C GLY A 17 9.73 2.26 -4.50
N ILE A 18 8.89 2.38 -3.47
CA ILE A 18 7.60 3.06 -3.58
C ILE A 18 7.83 4.53 -3.99
N ILE A 19 8.67 5.25 -3.25
CA ILE A 19 8.88 6.69 -3.44
C ILE A 19 9.63 7.01 -4.74
N ILE A 20 10.67 6.25 -5.07
CA ILE A 20 11.59 6.54 -6.17
C ILE A 20 11.10 5.94 -7.49
N GLN A 21 10.58 4.71 -7.46
CA GLN A 21 10.24 3.96 -8.67
C GLN A 21 8.73 3.80 -8.88
N SER A 22 7.89 4.33 -7.98
CA SER A 22 6.43 4.07 -7.98
C SER A 22 6.14 2.58 -8.11
N GLY A 23 6.95 1.75 -7.43
CA GLY A 23 6.90 0.30 -7.57
C GLY A 23 5.61 -0.28 -7.00
N ASN A 24 4.65 -0.62 -7.86
CA ASN A 24 3.37 -1.20 -7.46
C ASN A 24 3.54 -2.50 -6.66
N ASP A 25 4.55 -3.31 -7.02
CA ASP A 25 4.93 -4.52 -6.31
C ASP A 25 5.39 -4.25 -4.87
N ALA A 26 6.14 -3.17 -4.67
CA ALA A 26 6.57 -2.73 -3.34
C ALA A 26 5.38 -2.23 -2.50
N CYS A 27 4.44 -1.50 -3.11
CA CYS A 27 3.21 -1.04 -2.46
C CYS A 27 2.37 -2.23 -1.97
N ILE A 28 2.19 -3.24 -2.81
CA ILE A 28 1.41 -4.44 -2.46
C ILE A 28 2.07 -5.21 -1.33
N ALA A 29 3.38 -5.48 -1.43
CA ALA A 29 4.13 -6.18 -0.39
C ALA A 29 4.06 -5.45 0.97
N LEU A 30 4.13 -4.11 0.95
CA LEU A 30 4.04 -3.30 2.15
C LEU A 30 2.61 -3.24 2.71
N ALA A 31 1.59 -3.17 1.84
CA ALA A 31 0.18 -3.18 2.24
C ALA A 31 -0.19 -4.48 2.96
N ASP A 32 0.22 -5.62 2.41
CA ASP A 32 0.00 -6.93 3.03
C ASP A 32 0.78 -7.06 4.35
N TYR A 33 2.02 -6.56 4.42
CA TYR A 33 2.80 -6.58 5.65
C TYR A 33 2.20 -5.71 6.77
N VAL A 34 1.68 -4.52 6.44
CA VAL A 34 1.16 -3.55 7.41
C VAL A 34 -0.26 -3.89 7.86
N ALA A 35 -1.12 -4.35 6.95
CA ALA A 35 -2.55 -4.50 7.21
C ALA A 35 -3.09 -5.93 7.04
N GLY A 36 -2.24 -6.87 6.63
CA GLY A 36 -2.62 -8.28 6.38
C GLY A 36 -3.36 -8.50 5.06
N SER A 37 -3.94 -7.46 4.47
CA SER A 37 -4.54 -7.48 3.13
C SER A 37 -4.61 -6.08 2.52
N GLN A 38 -4.69 -6.01 1.19
CA GLN A 38 -4.91 -4.75 0.46
C GLN A 38 -6.22 -4.06 0.86
N GLU A 39 -7.31 -4.79 1.06
CA GLU A 39 -8.60 -4.22 1.50
C GLU A 39 -8.48 -3.53 2.86
N SER A 40 -7.81 -4.19 3.81
CA SER A 40 -7.56 -3.62 5.14
C SER A 40 -6.69 -2.36 5.03
N PHE A 41 -5.70 -2.37 4.12
CA PHE A 41 -4.85 -1.21 3.85
C PHE A 41 -5.63 -0.04 3.24
N ILE A 42 -6.53 -0.29 2.28
CA ILE A 42 -7.44 0.71 1.71
C ILE A 42 -8.29 1.36 2.82
N GLY A 43 -8.83 0.55 3.73
CA GLY A 43 -9.56 1.03 4.91
C GLY A 43 -8.73 1.97 5.79
N LEU A 44 -7.47 1.61 6.06
CA LEU A 44 -6.53 2.46 6.81
C LEU A 44 -6.26 3.78 6.07
N MET A 45 -6.04 3.75 4.76
CA MET A 45 -5.78 4.95 3.95
C MET A 45 -6.98 5.90 3.96
N ASN A 46 -8.19 5.39 3.75
CA ASN A 46 -9.41 6.18 3.79
C ASN A 46 -9.66 6.77 5.20
N ALA A 47 -9.43 5.99 6.26
CA ALA A 47 -9.51 6.49 7.63
C ALA A 47 -8.50 7.60 7.92
N TYR A 48 -7.27 7.47 7.40
CA TYR A 48 -6.23 8.48 7.54
C TYR A 48 -6.58 9.77 6.79
N ALA A 49 -7.07 9.66 5.56
CA ALA A 49 -7.50 10.81 4.76
C ALA A 49 -8.64 11.58 5.45
N LYS A 50 -9.61 10.88 6.05
CA LYS A 50 -10.67 11.49 6.85
C LYS A 50 -10.11 12.25 8.06
N ARG A 51 -9.11 11.70 8.76
CA ARG A 51 -8.44 12.37 9.88
C ARG A 51 -7.70 13.63 9.46
N LEU A 52 -7.14 13.66 8.25
CA LEU A 52 -6.49 14.82 7.67
C LEU A 52 -7.48 15.87 7.12
N GLY A 53 -8.79 15.62 7.19
CA GLY A 53 -9.81 16.53 6.66
C GLY A 53 -9.94 16.47 5.13
N VAL A 54 -9.35 15.46 4.48
CA VAL A 54 -9.44 15.27 3.02
C VAL A 54 -10.76 14.59 2.70
N ASN A 55 -11.85 15.37 2.74
CA ASN A 55 -13.22 14.86 2.64
C ASN A 55 -13.60 14.32 1.26
N GLN A 56 -12.80 14.58 0.22
CA GLN A 56 -13.03 14.11 -1.15
C GLN A 56 -12.14 12.92 -1.55
N TYR A 57 -11.43 12.32 -0.60
CA TYR A 57 -10.59 11.16 -0.86
C TYR A 57 -11.34 9.88 -0.50
N ASN A 58 -11.54 9.01 -1.48
CA ASN A 58 -12.07 7.67 -1.29
C ASN A 58 -11.41 6.72 -2.28
N LEU A 59 -10.58 5.81 -1.78
CA LEU A 59 -10.11 4.69 -2.56
C LEU A 59 -11.23 3.65 -2.69
N PRO A 60 -11.54 3.19 -3.91
CA PRO A 60 -12.47 2.08 -4.11
C PRO A 60 -11.92 0.81 -3.48
N ASP A 61 -12.80 0.00 -2.91
CA ASP A 61 -12.48 -1.36 -2.51
C ASP A 61 -12.13 -2.18 -3.76
N GLY A 62 -11.00 -2.90 -3.71
CA GLY A 62 -10.46 -3.67 -4.84
C GLY A 62 -11.32 -4.87 -5.27
N THR A 63 -12.57 -4.98 -4.79
CA THR A 63 -13.54 -6.04 -5.07
C THR A 63 -14.24 -5.90 -6.41
N ARG A 64 -14.01 -4.79 -7.14
CA ARG A 64 -14.53 -4.60 -8.51
C ARG A 64 -13.42 -4.76 -9.54
N SER A 65 -13.19 -6.03 -9.93
CA SER A 65 -12.67 -6.42 -11.24
C SER A 65 -13.82 -6.66 -12.21
#